data_AF-A0A847QCR7-F1
#
_entry.id   AF-A0A847QCR7-F1
#
_cell.length_a   1.000
_cell.length_b   1.000
_cell.length_c   1.000
_cell.angle_alpha   90.00
_cell.angle_beta   90.00
_cell.angle_gamma   90.00
#
_symmetry.space_group_name_H-M   'P 1'
#
loop_
_entity.id
_entity.type
_entity.pdbx_description
1 polymer ?
#
loop_
_entity_poly.entity_id
_entity_poly.type
_entity_poly.pdbx_seq_one_letter_code
_entity_poly.pdbx_strand_id
1 'polypeptide(L)'
;MAKRLWNEYLFLTREMAKFLDKQDYDLFFEIMRQRESLQQKIDECTDDYKKTPEGREVLTSIRAQNQVIMQKLRLFLNQAKQQQSVSQAYDIGGSRPVGVRFDRQS
;
A
#
# COMPACT_ATOMS: atom_id res chain seq x y z
N MET A 1 -21.47 -17.83 12.03
CA MET A 1 -20.46 -16.86 12.51
C MET A 1 -19.36 -16.63 11.48
N ALA A 2 -18.60 -17.67 11.10
CA ALA A 2 -17.48 -17.58 10.14
C ALA A 2 -17.83 -16.86 8.81
N LYS A 3 -18.98 -17.16 8.19
CA LYS A 3 -19.43 -16.48 6.96
C LYS A 3 -19.46 -14.95 7.09
N ARG A 4 -20.00 -14.42 8.19
CA ARG A 4 -20.10 -12.98 8.41
C ARG A 4 -18.72 -12.35 8.54
N LEU A 5 -17.83 -12.98 9.32
CA LEU A 5 -16.46 -12.50 9.51
C LEU A 5 -15.69 -12.46 8.18
N TRP A 6 -15.83 -13.48 7.34
CA TRP A 6 -15.18 -13.52 6.03
C TRP A 6 -15.70 -12.47 5.05
N ASN A 7 -17.00 -12.20 5.06
CA ASN A 7 -17.58 -11.14 4.23
C ASN A 7 -17.14 -9.75 4.70
N GLU A 8 -17.11 -9.51 6.01
CA GLU A 8 -16.59 -8.28 6.60
C GLU A 8 -15.10 -8.10 6.24
N TYR A 9 -14.32 -9.19 6.28
CA TYR A 9 -12.91 -9.16 5.93
C TYR A 9 -12.69 -8.78 4.45
N LEU A 10 -13.50 -9.35 3.56
CA LEU A 10 -13.50 -8.96 2.14
C LEU A 10 -13.91 -7.50 1.96
N PHE A 11 -14.91 -7.02 2.70
CA PHE A 11 -15.32 -5.62 2.68
C PHE A 11 -14.17 -4.69 3.07
N LEU A 12 -13.54 -4.90 4.22
CA LEU A 12 -12.38 -4.10 4.66
C LEU A 12 -11.23 -4.17 3.67
N THR A 13 -10.97 -5.35 3.07
CA THR A 13 -9.93 -5.50 2.03
C THR A 13 -10.25 -4.64 0.79
N ARG A 14 -11.51 -4.52 0.38
CA ARG A 14 -11.91 -3.65 -0.73
C ARG A 14 -11.79 -2.18 -0.36
N GLU A 15 -12.17 -1.80 0.85
CA GLU A 15 -12.04 -0.41 1.33
C GLU A 15 -10.57 0.03 1.38
N MET A 16 -9.67 -0.84 1.85
CA MET A 16 -8.22 -0.57 1.81
C MET A 16 -7.75 -0.20 0.38
N ALA A 17 -8.18 -0.95 -0.64
CA ALA A 17 -7.81 -0.65 -2.02
C ALA A 17 -8.33 0.73 -2.47
N LYS A 18 -9.55 1.11 -2.07
CA LYS A 18 -10.14 2.42 -2.38
C LYS A 18 -9.38 3.58 -1.73
N PHE A 19 -8.92 3.42 -0.49
CA PHE A 19 -8.17 4.48 0.19
C PHE A 19 -6.76 4.67 -0.39
N LEU A 20 -6.14 3.61 -0.90
CA LEU A 20 -4.92 3.75 -1.70
C LEU A 20 -5.15 4.56 -2.99
N ASP A 21 -6.29 4.38 -3.66
CA ASP A 21 -6.63 5.17 -4.85
C ASP A 21 -6.87 6.65 -4.55
N LYS A 22 -7.37 6.95 -3.34
CA LYS A 22 -7.56 8.31 -2.85
C LYS A 22 -6.30 8.92 -2.24
N GLN A 23 -5.21 8.17 -2.14
CA GLN A 23 -3.98 8.54 -1.41
C GLN A 23 -4.23 8.93 0.06
N ASP A 24 -5.30 8.39 0.66
CA ASP A 24 -5.63 8.58 2.07
C ASP A 24 -4.98 7.45 2.90
N TYR A 25 -3.68 7.62 3.16
CA TYR A 25 -2.87 6.58 3.80
C TYR A 25 -3.20 6.41 5.28
N ASP A 26 -3.60 7.47 5.97
CA ASP A 26 -3.99 7.41 7.39
C ASP A 26 -5.20 6.50 7.56
N LEU A 27 -6.24 6.70 6.74
CA LEU A 27 -7.43 5.86 6.77
C LEU A 27 -7.13 4.45 6.25
N PHE A 28 -6.26 4.29 5.24
CA PHE A 28 -5.77 2.96 4.84
C PHE A 28 -5.19 2.18 6.03
N PHE A 29 -4.30 2.80 6.83
CA PHE A 29 -3.71 2.15 7.99
C PHE A 29 -4.73 1.87 9.10
N GLU A 30 -5.74 2.72 9.26
CA GLU A 30 -6.84 2.44 10.18
C GLU A 30 -7.64 1.20 9.78
N ILE A 31 -8.06 1.10 8.52
CA ILE A 31 -8.80 -0.05 8.01
C ILE A 31 -7.93 -1.32 8.08
N MET A 32 -6.63 -1.22 7.83
CA MET A 32 -5.69 -2.34 7.98
C MET A 32 -5.70 -2.89 9.42
N ARG A 33 -5.65 -2.03 10.44
CA ARG A 33 -5.74 -2.44 11.85
C ARG A 33 -7.08 -3.11 12.18
N GLN A 34 -8.18 -2.57 11.65
CA GLN A 34 -9.50 -3.20 11.82
C GLN A 34 -9.54 -4.61 11.20
N ARG A 35 -8.95 -4.78 10.02
CA ARG A 35 -8.85 -6.07 9.33
C ARG A 35 -7.96 -7.07 10.09
N GLU A 36 -6.88 -6.61 10.74
CA GLU A 36 -6.05 -7.45 11.61
C GLU A 36 -6.82 -7.95 12.84
N SER A 37 -7.58 -7.10 13.51
CA SER A 37 -8.46 -7.53 14.62
C SER A 37 -9.51 -8.54 14.16
N LEU A 38 -10.03 -8.37 12.94
CA LEU A 38 -10.97 -9.32 12.36
C LEU A 38 -10.31 -10.66 12.04
N GLN A 39 -9.05 -10.68 11.60
CA GLN A 39 -8.28 -11.91 11.39
C GLN A 39 -8.21 -12.73 12.69
N GLN A 40 -7.88 -12.08 13.81
CA GLN A 40 -7.80 -12.74 15.11
C GLN A 40 -9.13 -13.43 15.48
N LYS A 41 -10.26 -12.73 15.30
CA LYS A 41 -11.60 -13.29 15.54
C LYS A 41 -11.93 -14.48 14.62
N ILE A 42 -11.41 -14.47 13.40
CA ILE A 42 -11.58 -15.59 12.47
C ILE A 42 -10.75 -16.79 12.95
N ASP A 43 -9.51 -16.56 13.38
CA ASP A 43 -8.59 -17.60 13.83
C ASP A 43 -9.07 -18.30 15.11
N GLU A 44 -9.80 -17.57 15.96
CA GLU A 44 -10.45 -18.10 17.18
C GLU A 44 -11.75 -18.88 16.90
N CYS A 45 -12.31 -18.79 15.68
CA CYS A 45 -13.58 -19.40 15.32
C CYS A 45 -13.40 -20.73 14.57
N THR A 46 -14.27 -21.71 14.82
CA THR A 46 -14.35 -22.91 13.96
C THR A 46 -14.78 -22.52 12.55
N ASP A 47 -13.86 -22.64 11.59
CA ASP A 47 -14.00 -22.07 10.26
C ASP A 47 -14.17 -23.13 9.16
N ASP A 48 -15.34 -23.77 9.15
CA ASP A 48 -15.74 -24.66 8.06
C ASP A 48 -16.24 -23.91 6.82
N TYR A 49 -16.48 -22.60 6.94
CA TYR A 49 -16.99 -21.78 5.85
C TYR A 49 -16.03 -21.75 4.65
N LYS A 50 -14.71 -21.68 4.90
CA LYS A 50 -13.68 -21.74 3.84
C LYS A 50 -13.78 -22.97 2.93
N LYS A 51 -14.34 -24.07 3.41
CA LYS A 51 -14.43 -25.33 2.64
C LYS A 51 -15.60 -25.32 1.66
N THR A 52 -16.62 -24.52 1.93
CA THR A 52 -17.82 -24.37 1.08
C THR A 52 -17.49 -23.69 -0.25
N PRO A 53 -18.28 -23.90 -1.32
CA PRO A 53 -18.09 -23.20 -2.59
C PRO A 53 -18.10 -21.67 -2.43
N GLU A 54 -19.08 -21.14 -1.70
CA GLU A 54 -19.22 -19.71 -1.43
C GLU A 54 -18.00 -19.13 -0.68
N GLY A 55 -17.51 -19.86 0.34
CA GLY A 55 -16.31 -19.44 1.07
C GLY A 55 -15.06 -19.40 0.19
N ARG A 56 -14.92 -20.34 -0.75
CA ARG A 56 -13.80 -20.34 -1.71
C ARG A 56 -13.86 -19.15 -2.66
N GLU A 57 -15.04 -18.74 -3.11
CA GLU A 57 -15.22 -17.53 -3.93
C GLU A 57 -14.83 -16.26 -3.18
N VAL A 58 -15.24 -16.15 -1.91
CA VAL A 58 -14.85 -15.03 -1.02
C VAL A 58 -13.34 -15.00 -0.85
N LEU A 59 -12.70 -16.13 -0.53
CA LEU A 59 -11.23 -16.19 -0.40
C LEU A 59 -10.50 -15.83 -1.68
N THR A 60 -11.03 -16.24 -2.83
CA THR A 60 -10.47 -15.91 -4.15
C THR A 60 -10.55 -14.41 -4.39
N SER A 61 -11.69 -13.79 -4.06
CA SER A 61 -11.87 -12.34 -4.12
C SER A 61 -10.89 -11.61 -3.20
N ILE A 62 -10.70 -12.09 -1.96
CA ILE A 62 -9.72 -11.51 -1.02
C ILE A 62 -8.30 -11.57 -1.60
N ARG A 63 -7.89 -12.71 -2.17
CA ARG A 63 -6.56 -12.86 -2.78
C ARG A 63 -6.35 -11.87 -3.93
N ALA A 64 -7.34 -11.74 -4.81
CA ALA A 64 -7.28 -10.79 -5.92
C ALA A 64 -7.16 -9.34 -5.41
N GLN A 65 -7.94 -8.94 -4.40
CA GLN A 65 -7.85 -7.60 -3.82
C GLN A 65 -6.49 -7.36 -3.13
N ASN A 66 -5.95 -8.35 -2.42
CA ASN A 66 -4.62 -8.24 -1.83
C ASN A 66 -3.54 -8.03 -2.92
N GLN A 67 -3.64 -8.72 -4.06
CA GLN A 67 -2.70 -8.51 -5.17
C GLN A 67 -2.79 -7.09 -5.73
N VAL A 68 -3.99 -6.51 -5.83
CA VAL A 68 -4.20 -5.12 -6.25
C VAL A 68 -3.55 -4.15 -5.27
N ILE A 69 -3.80 -4.32 -3.96
CA ILE A 69 -3.19 -3.52 -2.89
C ILE A 69 -1.66 -3.56 -2.97
N MET A 70 -1.09 -4.76 -3.09
CA MET A 70 0.36 -4.94 -3.17
C MET A 70 0.97 -4.26 -4.39
N GLN A 71 0.30 -4.30 -5.54
CA GLN A 71 0.75 -3.60 -6.74
C GLN A 71 0.74 -2.08 -6.54
N LYS A 72 -0.34 -1.53 -5.98
CA LYS A 72 -0.45 -0.08 -5.68
C LYS A 72 0.63 0.38 -4.71
N LEU A 73 0.87 -0.36 -3.62
CA LEU A 73 1.92 -0.05 -2.65
C LEU A 73 3.32 -0.08 -3.27
N ARG A 74 3.61 -1.02 -4.17
CA ARG A 74 4.90 -1.05 -4.90
C ARG A 74 5.08 0.19 -5.78
N LEU A 75 4.04 0.61 -6.50
CA LEU A 75 4.08 1.82 -7.31
C LEU A 75 4.34 3.05 -6.45
N PHE A 76 3.62 3.18 -5.33
CA PHE A 76 3.84 4.25 -4.36
C PHE A 76 5.28 4.30 -3.84
N LEU A 77 5.83 3.15 -3.41
CA LEU A 77 7.21 3.08 -2.93
C LEU A 77 8.24 3.44 -4.01
N ASN A 78 8.00 3.03 -5.26
CA ASN A 78 8.88 3.37 -6.37
C ASN A 78 8.86 4.89 -6.67
N GLN A 79 7.68 5.50 -6.64
CA GLN A 79 7.53 6.95 -6.83
C GLN A 79 8.21 7.73 -5.71
N ALA A 80 8.02 7.32 -4.44
CA ALA A 80 8.68 7.94 -3.30
C ALA A 80 10.21 7.90 -3.41
N LYS A 81 10.79 6.77 -3.84
CA LYS A 81 12.23 6.63 -4.09
C LYS A 81 12.72 7.53 -5.21
N GLN A 82 11.98 7.63 -6.32
CA GLN A 82 12.34 8.51 -7.43
C GLN A 82 12.33 9.98 -7.00
N GLN A 83 11.31 10.43 -6.26
CA GLN A 83 11.25 11.79 -5.73
C GLN A 83 12.44 12.11 -4.82
N GLN A 84 12.81 11.18 -3.95
CA GLN A 84 13.98 11.33 -3.08
C GLN A 84 15.29 11.47 -3.89
N SER A 85 15.47 10.64 -4.93
CA SER A 85 16.66 10.71 -5.80
C SER A 85 16.73 12.01 -6.61
N VAL A 86 15.59 12.51 -7.09
CA VAL A 86 15.52 13.79 -7.82
C VAL A 86 15.83 14.96 -6.90
N SER A 87 15.28 14.97 -5.68
CA SER A 87 15.59 16.01 -4.67
C SER A 87 17.08 16.07 -4.35
N GLN A 88 17.73 14.93 -4.13
CA GLN A 88 19.18 14.87 -3.88
C GLN A 88 20.01 15.38 -5.07
N ALA A 89 19.56 15.14 -6.31
CA ALA A 89 20.25 15.63 -7.50
C ALA A 89 20.19 17.16 -7.62
N TYR A 90 19.10 17.81 -7.19
CA TYR A 90 19.02 19.27 -7.13
C TYR A 90 19.85 19.88 -6.00
N ASP A 91 19.92 19.24 -4.84
CA ASP A 91 20.79 19.70 -3.73
C ASP A 91 22.28 19.66 -4.11
N ILE A 92 22.71 18.64 -4.86
CA ILE A 92 24.09 18.51 -5.33
C ILE A 92 24.36 19.42 -6.55
N GLY A 93 23.34 19.70 -7.38
CA GLY A 93 23.43 20.61 -8.53
C GLY A 93 23.33 22.11 -8.20
N GLY A 94 22.96 22.47 -6.95
CA GLY A 94 22.83 23.85 -6.49
C GLY A 94 24.16 24.55 -6.16
N SER A 95 25.24 23.79 -5.94
CA SER A 95 26.59 24.36 -5.83
C SER A 95 27.21 24.51 -7.22
N ARG A 96 26.87 25.61 -7.90
CA ARG A 96 27.70 26.07 -9.03
C ARG A 96 29.11 26.34 -8.48
N PRO A 97 30.18 25.71 -9.00
CA PRO A 97 31.50 26.28 -8.81
C PRO A 97 31.47 27.58 -9.60
N VAL A 98 31.50 28.72 -8.90
CA VAL A 98 31.78 30.02 -9.50
C VAL A 98 33.13 29.85 -10.18
N GLY A 99 33.11 29.63 -11.49
CA GLY A 99 34.29 29.53 -12.32
C GLY A 99 35.01 30.86 -12.22
N VAL A 100 36.08 30.89 -11.42
CA VAL A 100 37.06 31.95 -11.43
C VAL A 100 37.73 31.88 -12.80
N ARG A 101 37.16 32.59 -13.77
CA ARG A 101 37.87 32.98 -14.99
C ARG A 101 38.92 34.00 -14.54
N PHE A 102 40.10 33.49 -14.19
CA PHE A 102 41.29 34.31 -14.11
C PHE A 102 41.65 34.69 -15.54
N ASP A 103 41.37 35.94 -15.89
CA ASP A 103 41.76 36.54 -17.15
C ASP A 103 43.28 36.49 -17.29
N ARG A 104 43.74 36.01 -18.45
CA ARG A 104 45.16 35.97 -18.83
C ARG A 104 45.37 36.97 -19.97
N GLN A 105 45.60 38.22 -19.60
CA GLN A 105 46.16 39.32 -20.40
C GLN A 105 46.84 40.27 -19.39
N SER A 106 48.08 40.73 -19.50
CA SER A 106 49.10 40.80 -20.55
C SER A 106 50.49 40.82 -19.91
#